data_AF-A0A7C3RSQ3-F1
#
_entry.id   AF-A0A7C3RSQ3-F1
#
_cell.length_a   1.000
_cell.length_b   1.000
_cell.length_c   1.000
_cell.angle_alpha   90.00
_cell.angle_beta   90.00
_cell.angle_gamma   90.00
#
_symmetry.space_group_name_H-M   'P 1'
#
loop_
_entity.id
_entity.type
_entity.pdbx_description
1 polymer ?
#
loop_
_entity_poly.entity_id
_entity_poly.type
_entity_poly.pdbx_seq_one_letter_code
_entity_poly.pdbx_strand_id
1 'polypeptide(L)'
;MYHVHFGLSGPPFQFSPTPDAIYLGKEHREGLALLEWGMTNEPSGLTVLMGETGTGKTTLVFAVLARHYANVRAAYLGNPRLDFERMMLAAMEQLGIEATGRSKPEMLEALAGSLERLATGERIALLFDEAQELSDDTLEELRLLSNVDTAGERRLQILLVGQPELGERLSQPRARSLNGRIGARAVLNPLDSAQARAYVEHRVSLKGGNAESIFDARALTYLLAHSGGLPRRINVLCHNAMLLAYGEGRPRVDIAAAKEAVVAYENFFAASSRPPAEKWRSAALVSLRFAGPLIGLAALGVALGTVYVRSSDYGSASTPAVSSAASDQPRSLAVAAPPEPADPSLDSPTSGTPVLFSTAPSEASAVAKNAAPERTAAPKQSQPPAPRRIRVRHRDTLSAIAERYLGSPYDVDRLMAANPQLRDADRIYPGEIIYLPATQQADARR
;
A
#
# COMPACT_ATOMS: atom_id res chain seq x y z
N MET A 1 -7.04 -19.48 19.57
CA MET A 1 -7.69 -20.79 19.35
C MET A 1 -6.77 -21.71 18.57
N TYR A 2 -6.69 -21.67 17.23
CA TYR A 2 -5.87 -22.63 16.47
C TYR A 2 -4.36 -22.56 16.79
N HIS A 3 -3.79 -21.38 17.03
CA HIS A 3 -2.35 -21.26 17.34
C HIS A 3 -1.94 -22.00 18.62
N VAL A 4 -2.82 -22.07 19.63
CA VAL A 4 -2.56 -22.80 20.88
C VAL A 4 -2.51 -24.31 20.64
N HIS A 5 -3.38 -24.83 19.76
CA HIS A 5 -3.37 -26.23 19.34
C HIS A 5 -2.04 -26.65 18.72
N PHE A 6 -1.39 -25.74 17.98
CA PHE A 6 -0.06 -25.95 17.40
C PHE A 6 1.10 -25.52 18.32
N GLY A 7 0.83 -25.22 19.59
CA GLY A 7 1.87 -24.85 20.57
C GLY A 7 2.52 -23.48 20.36
N LEU A 8 1.84 -22.55 19.68
CA LEU A 8 2.35 -21.22 19.36
C LEU A 8 1.85 -20.15 20.35
N SER A 9 2.68 -19.14 20.60
CA SER A 9 2.31 -17.97 21.44
C SER A 9 1.30 -17.04 20.77
N GLY A 10 1.10 -17.16 19.46
CA GLY A 10 0.15 -16.39 18.67
C GLY A 10 0.07 -16.88 17.23
N PRO A 11 -0.84 -16.33 16.41
CA PRO A 11 -0.97 -16.72 15.00
C PRO A 11 0.27 -16.29 14.19
N PRO A 12 0.95 -17.22 13.48
CA PRO A 12 2.20 -16.91 12.77
C PRO A 12 1.97 -16.21 11.41
N PHE A 13 0.80 -16.38 10.79
CA PHE A 13 0.51 -15.89 9.43
C PHE A 13 -0.48 -14.71 9.42
N GLN A 14 -0.22 -13.69 10.25
CA GLN A 14 -0.99 -12.45 10.22
C GLN A 14 -0.61 -11.57 9.00
N PHE A 15 -1.58 -10.79 8.50
CA PHE A 15 -1.40 -9.88 7.37
C PHE A 15 -0.80 -8.52 7.76
N SER A 16 -0.73 -8.20 9.05
CA SER A 16 -0.23 -6.89 9.49
C SER A 16 1.27 -6.78 9.21
N PRO A 17 1.74 -5.72 8.51
CA PRO A 17 3.15 -5.42 8.41
C PRO A 17 3.63 -5.03 9.82
N THR A 18 4.43 -5.89 10.43
CA THR A 18 5.09 -5.60 11.71
C THR A 18 6.59 -5.60 11.44
N PRO A 19 7.32 -4.49 11.74
CA PRO A 19 8.75 -4.38 11.46
C PRO A 19 9.59 -5.53 12.04
N ASP A 20 9.17 -6.06 13.19
CA ASP A 20 9.87 -7.13 13.90
C ASP A 20 9.65 -8.52 13.27
N ALA A 21 8.69 -8.65 12.35
CA ALA A 21 8.31 -9.92 11.74
C ALA A 21 8.78 -10.08 10.28
N ILE A 22 9.73 -9.25 9.87
CA ILE A 22 10.18 -9.19 8.48
C ILE A 22 11.22 -10.28 8.22
N TYR A 23 10.84 -11.19 7.34
CA TYR A 23 11.79 -12.11 6.74
C TYR A 23 12.65 -11.37 5.72
N LEU A 24 13.92 -11.13 6.07
CA LEU A 24 14.89 -10.49 5.20
C LEU A 24 15.60 -11.52 4.31
N GLY A 25 14.89 -12.03 3.30
CA GLY A 25 15.48 -12.78 2.19
C GLY A 25 16.50 -11.95 1.39
N LYS A 26 17.17 -12.54 0.39
CA LYS A 26 18.20 -11.82 -0.38
C LYS A 26 17.62 -10.57 -1.07
N GLU A 27 16.51 -10.73 -1.76
CA GLU A 27 15.81 -9.70 -2.53
C GLU A 27 15.19 -8.66 -1.60
N HIS A 28 14.66 -9.08 -0.44
CA HIS A 28 14.17 -8.16 0.59
C HIS A 28 15.29 -7.33 1.22
N ARG A 29 16.51 -7.90 1.39
CA ARG A 29 17.68 -7.13 1.84
C ARG A 29 18.14 -6.13 0.80
N GLU A 30 18.16 -6.52 -0.48
CA GLU A 30 18.49 -5.62 -1.59
C GLU A 30 17.46 -4.49 -1.71
N GLY A 31 16.16 -4.81 -1.65
CA GLY A 31 15.08 -3.82 -1.67
C GLY A 31 15.11 -2.88 -0.46
N LEU A 32 15.41 -3.40 0.73
CA LEU A 32 15.60 -2.57 1.92
C LEU A 32 16.80 -1.65 1.77
N ALA A 33 17.95 -2.17 1.35
CA ALA A 33 19.16 -1.38 1.12
C ALA A 33 18.94 -0.29 0.06
N LEU A 34 18.14 -0.57 -0.98
CA LEU A 34 17.73 0.43 -1.96
C LEU A 34 16.93 1.56 -1.32
N LEU A 35 15.90 1.24 -0.53
CA LEU A 35 15.08 2.27 0.15
C LEU A 35 15.93 3.08 1.13
N GLU A 36 16.82 2.43 1.88
CA GLU A 36 17.75 3.10 2.80
C GLU A 36 18.68 4.04 2.06
N TRP A 37 19.28 3.58 0.97
CA TRP A 37 20.15 4.38 0.13
C TRP A 37 19.40 5.55 -0.50
N GLY A 38 18.18 5.33 -1.00
CA GLY A 38 17.29 6.35 -1.53
C GLY A 38 16.94 7.43 -0.51
N MET A 39 16.74 7.07 0.76
CA MET A 39 16.44 8.02 1.83
C MET A 39 17.67 8.82 2.30
N THR A 40 18.85 8.19 2.33
CA THR A 40 20.02 8.71 3.05
C THR A 40 21.15 9.19 2.16
N ASN A 41 21.22 8.76 0.90
CA ASN A 41 22.44 8.89 0.12
C ASN A 41 22.22 9.16 -1.38
N GLU A 42 21.01 9.03 -1.92
CA GLU A 42 20.79 9.20 -3.36
C GLU A 42 21.15 10.61 -3.85
N PRO A 43 22.19 10.79 -4.69
CA PRO A 43 22.40 12.07 -5.39
C PRO A 43 21.33 12.37 -6.44
N SER A 44 20.63 11.35 -6.96
CA SER A 44 19.70 11.53 -8.09
C SER A 44 18.29 12.03 -7.69
N GLY A 45 17.94 11.97 -6.41
CA GLY A 45 16.66 12.44 -5.86
C GLY A 45 15.45 11.53 -6.10
N LEU A 46 15.53 10.51 -6.98
CA LEU A 46 14.46 9.53 -7.19
C LEU A 46 14.92 8.08 -7.09
N THR A 47 14.22 7.31 -6.26
CA THR A 47 14.38 5.86 -6.10
C THR A 47 13.07 5.15 -6.39
N VAL A 48 13.12 4.03 -7.11
CA VAL A 48 11.92 3.23 -7.41
C VAL A 48 12.08 1.78 -6.97
N LEU A 49 11.14 1.30 -6.15
CA LEU A 49 11.00 -0.11 -5.78
C LEU A 49 9.72 -0.68 -6.39
N MET A 50 9.85 -1.65 -7.28
CA MET A 50 8.71 -2.33 -7.90
C MET A 50 8.56 -3.75 -7.37
N GLY A 51 7.42 -4.38 -7.61
CA GLY A 51 7.21 -5.79 -7.34
C GLY A 51 5.74 -6.17 -7.37
N GLU A 52 5.46 -7.45 -7.55
CA GLU A 52 4.10 -7.96 -7.62
C GLU A 52 3.27 -7.69 -6.36
N THR A 53 1.94 -7.74 -6.49
CA THR A 53 1.08 -7.63 -5.31
C THR A 53 1.36 -8.77 -4.33
N GLY A 54 1.65 -8.42 -3.07
CA GLY A 54 1.89 -9.38 -2.02
C GLY A 54 3.33 -9.88 -1.87
N THR A 55 4.31 -9.29 -2.59
CA THR A 55 5.76 -9.57 -2.42
C THR A 55 6.37 -8.98 -1.14
N GLY A 56 5.67 -8.06 -0.48
CA GLY A 56 6.12 -7.46 0.79
C GLY A 56 6.69 -6.04 0.67
N LYS A 57 6.42 -5.33 -0.44
CA LYS A 57 6.84 -3.93 -0.66
C LYS A 57 6.48 -3.00 0.52
N THR A 58 5.20 -2.92 0.86
CA THR A 58 4.71 -2.12 1.99
C THR A 58 5.33 -2.54 3.32
N THR A 59 5.60 -3.83 3.50
CA THR A 59 6.32 -4.34 4.68
C THR A 59 7.76 -3.79 4.72
N LEU A 60 8.47 -3.73 3.60
CA LEU A 60 9.80 -3.10 3.53
C LEU A 60 9.75 -1.60 3.78
N VAL A 61 8.71 -0.92 3.30
CA VAL A 61 8.48 0.50 3.59
C VAL A 61 8.32 0.74 5.09
N PHE A 62 7.48 -0.03 5.77
CA PHE A 62 7.36 0.09 7.22
C PHE A 62 8.64 -0.34 7.95
N ALA A 63 9.42 -1.27 7.40
CA ALA A 63 10.73 -1.65 7.94
C ALA A 63 11.70 -0.46 7.93
N VAL A 64 11.77 0.26 6.81
CA VAL A 64 12.68 1.38 6.66
C VAL A 64 12.21 2.55 7.53
N LEU A 65 10.91 2.86 7.54
CA LEU A 65 10.36 3.94 8.37
C LEU A 65 10.46 3.68 9.88
N ALA A 66 10.46 2.42 10.31
CA ALA A 66 10.65 2.05 11.71
C ALA A 66 12.11 2.23 12.18
N ARG A 67 13.08 2.35 11.26
CA ARG A 67 14.48 2.63 11.61
C ARG A 67 14.66 4.12 11.87
N HIS A 68 15.49 4.44 12.85
CA HIS A 68 15.82 5.83 13.17
C HIS A 68 17.03 6.28 12.33
N TYR A 69 16.79 7.20 11.40
CA TYR A 69 17.85 7.87 10.64
C TYR A 69 18.03 9.28 11.21
N ALA A 70 19.16 9.53 11.88
CA ALA A 70 19.39 10.79 12.60
C ALA A 70 19.23 12.05 11.73
N ASN A 71 19.51 11.95 10.44
CA ASN A 71 19.53 13.07 9.50
C ASN A 71 18.45 12.97 8.41
N VAL A 72 17.39 12.17 8.61
CA VAL A 72 16.30 12.04 7.62
C VAL A 72 14.95 12.23 8.29
N ARG A 73 14.18 13.19 7.77
CA ARG A 73 12.76 13.36 8.08
C ARG A 73 11.94 12.72 6.96
N ALA A 74 11.09 11.75 7.29
CA ALA A 74 10.33 11.02 6.28
C ALA A 74 8.81 11.27 6.39
N ALA A 75 8.13 11.37 5.26
CA ALA A 75 6.68 11.27 5.15
C ALA A 75 6.29 10.04 4.32
N TYR A 76 5.26 9.34 4.78
CA TYR A 76 4.67 8.18 4.10
C TYR A 76 3.30 8.53 3.52
N LEU A 77 3.16 8.33 2.22
CA LEU A 77 1.97 8.61 1.44
C LEU A 77 1.45 7.29 0.85
N GLY A 78 0.60 6.60 1.63
CA GLY A 78 0.01 5.33 1.23
C GLY A 78 -1.31 5.43 0.44
N ASN A 79 -1.82 6.64 0.19
CA ASN A 79 -3.06 6.86 -0.56
C ASN A 79 -2.79 7.68 -1.84
N PRO A 80 -2.41 7.02 -2.95
CA PRO A 80 -2.00 7.68 -4.19
C PRO A 80 -3.17 8.29 -4.99
N ARG A 81 -4.43 8.12 -4.57
CA ARG A 81 -5.61 8.68 -5.28
C ARG A 81 -5.90 10.14 -4.95
N LEU A 82 -5.05 10.74 -4.13
CA LEU A 82 -5.10 12.16 -3.83
C LEU A 82 -4.46 12.93 -4.99
N ASP A 83 -4.97 14.13 -5.27
CA ASP A 83 -4.26 15.10 -6.10
C ASP A 83 -2.95 15.52 -5.41
N PHE A 84 -2.03 16.10 -6.17
CA PHE A 84 -0.72 16.49 -5.68
C PHE A 84 -0.81 17.45 -4.50
N GLU A 85 -1.72 18.42 -4.54
CA GLU A 85 -1.96 19.36 -3.45
C GLU A 85 -2.31 18.64 -2.14
N ARG A 86 -3.25 17.69 -2.15
CA ARG A 86 -3.62 16.92 -0.95
C ARG A 86 -2.49 16.02 -0.47
N MET A 87 -1.71 15.43 -1.38
CA MET A 87 -0.53 14.65 -1.01
C MET A 87 0.53 15.54 -0.34
N MET A 88 0.75 16.74 -0.87
CA MET A 88 1.67 17.70 -0.28
C MET A 88 1.21 18.16 1.10
N LEU A 89 -0.07 18.47 1.28
CA LEU A 89 -0.62 18.79 2.61
C LEU A 89 -0.40 17.65 3.61
N ALA A 90 -0.69 16.41 3.21
CA ALA A 90 -0.48 15.24 4.06
C ALA A 90 1.01 15.02 4.40
N ALA A 91 1.91 15.25 3.44
CA ALA A 91 3.35 15.17 3.66
C ALA A 91 3.83 16.26 4.62
N MET A 92 3.39 17.50 4.41
CA MET A 92 3.76 18.65 5.24
C MET A 92 3.29 18.47 6.69
N GLU A 93 2.07 17.96 6.90
CA GLU A 93 1.55 17.63 8.23
C GLU A 93 2.44 16.59 8.93
N GLN A 94 2.80 15.50 8.25
CA GLN A 94 3.70 14.48 8.82
C GLN A 94 5.11 15.02 9.10
N LEU A 95 5.58 15.97 8.30
CA LEU A 95 6.90 16.60 8.43
C LEU A 95 6.92 17.78 9.42
N GLY A 96 5.77 18.17 9.97
CA GLY A 96 5.64 19.37 10.81
C GLY A 96 5.98 20.67 10.08
N ILE A 97 5.71 20.75 8.78
CA ILE A 97 5.92 21.96 7.96
C ILE A 97 4.62 22.76 7.94
N GLU A 98 4.64 23.95 8.52
CA GLU A 98 3.51 24.87 8.46
C GLU A 98 3.51 25.64 7.13
N ALA A 99 2.39 25.58 6.42
CA ALA A 99 2.13 26.40 5.24
C ALA A 99 1.31 27.63 5.65
N THR A 100 1.67 28.80 5.14
CA THR A 100 0.89 30.05 5.35
C THR A 100 -0.46 30.04 4.64
N GLY A 101 -0.63 29.17 3.64
CA GLY A 101 -1.89 28.93 2.96
C GLY A 101 -1.96 27.54 2.31
N ARG A 102 -3.05 27.27 1.58
CA ARG A 102 -3.33 25.95 0.97
C ARG A 102 -3.17 25.95 -0.54
N SER A 103 -2.69 27.04 -1.14
CA SER A 103 -2.42 27.06 -2.58
C SER A 103 -1.13 26.32 -2.91
N LYS A 104 -1.05 25.76 -4.12
CA LYS A 104 0.14 25.03 -4.59
C LYS A 104 1.44 25.86 -4.50
N PRO A 105 1.47 27.14 -4.92
CA PRO A 105 2.69 27.95 -4.78
C PRO A 105 3.14 28.11 -3.32
N GLU A 106 2.22 28.38 -2.40
CA GLU A 106 2.53 28.54 -0.96
C GLU A 106 3.07 27.24 -0.35
N MET A 107 2.52 26.08 -0.75
CA MET A 107 3.01 24.78 -0.29
C MET A 107 4.44 24.50 -0.79
N LEU A 108 4.72 24.80 -2.06
CA LEU A 108 6.06 24.63 -2.64
C LEU A 108 7.08 25.58 -1.99
N GLU A 109 6.68 26.83 -1.73
CA GLU A 109 7.52 27.80 -1.03
C GLU A 109 7.83 27.36 0.42
N ALA A 110 6.82 26.89 1.16
CA ALA A 110 7.00 26.38 2.51
C ALA A 110 7.90 25.13 2.56
N LEU A 111 7.78 24.23 1.58
CA LEU A 111 8.69 23.08 1.44
C LEU A 111 10.11 23.53 1.11
N ALA A 112 10.29 24.42 0.12
CA ALA A 112 11.60 24.94 -0.28
C ALA A 112 12.31 25.63 0.90
N GLY A 113 11.62 26.51 1.62
CA GLY A 113 12.16 27.15 2.83
C GLY A 113 12.48 26.14 3.94
N SER A 114 11.74 25.03 4.02
CA SER A 114 12.07 23.95 4.95
C SER A 114 13.33 23.18 4.54
N LEU A 115 13.55 22.94 3.25
CA LEU A 115 14.76 22.32 2.71
C LEU A 115 16.00 23.20 2.90
N GLU A 116 15.84 24.53 2.79
CA GLU A 116 16.89 25.52 3.06
C GLU A 116 17.33 25.56 4.51
N ARG A 117 16.38 25.36 5.45
CA ARG A 117 16.68 25.35 6.90
C ARG A 117 17.33 24.06 7.39
N LEU A 118 17.39 23.00 6.58
CA LEU A 118 18.04 21.74 6.95
C LEU A 118 19.53 21.96 7.22
N ALA A 119 20.06 21.31 8.25
CA ALA A 119 21.49 21.28 8.49
C ALA A 119 22.23 20.48 7.41
N THR A 120 23.55 20.66 7.29
CA THR A 120 24.34 19.88 6.33
C THR A 120 24.17 18.38 6.57
N GLY A 121 23.82 17.65 5.51
CA GLY A 121 23.58 16.20 5.56
C GLY A 121 22.16 15.80 6.01
N GLU A 122 21.33 16.74 6.48
CA GLU A 122 19.92 16.50 6.72
C GLU A 122 19.11 16.46 5.41
N ARG A 123 18.10 15.59 5.38
CA ARG A 123 17.27 15.36 4.19
C ARG A 123 15.81 15.18 4.55
N ILE A 124 14.93 15.47 3.60
CA ILE A 124 13.51 15.10 3.63
C ILE A 124 13.27 13.98 2.63
N ALA A 125 12.62 12.91 3.06
CA ALA A 125 12.22 11.79 2.21
C ALA A 125 10.70 11.71 2.09
N LEU A 126 10.19 11.65 0.86
CA LEU A 126 8.78 11.43 0.54
C LEU A 126 8.63 10.02 -0.03
N LEU A 127 7.99 9.11 0.71
CA LEU A 127 7.67 7.76 0.25
C LEU A 127 6.23 7.72 -0.27
N PHE A 128 6.07 7.36 -1.53
CA PHE A 128 4.78 7.12 -2.18
C PHE A 128 4.59 5.61 -2.37
N ASP A 129 3.63 5.01 -1.67
CA ASP A 129 3.25 3.62 -1.88
C ASP A 129 2.10 3.52 -2.90
N GLU A 130 1.96 2.36 -3.53
CA GLU A 130 1.03 2.12 -4.64
C GLU A 130 1.17 3.17 -5.77
N ALA A 131 2.41 3.59 -6.05
CA ALA A 131 2.72 4.69 -6.97
C ALA A 131 2.24 4.46 -8.42
N GLN A 132 1.88 3.22 -8.81
CA GLN A 132 1.21 2.94 -10.07
C GLN A 132 -0.19 3.57 -10.18
N GLU A 133 -0.82 3.98 -9.07
CA GLU A 133 -2.10 4.68 -9.07
C GLU A 133 -1.98 6.21 -9.22
N LEU A 134 -0.77 6.79 -9.15
CA LEU A 134 -0.56 8.23 -9.32
C LEU A 134 -0.98 8.68 -10.72
N SER A 135 -1.58 9.86 -10.87
CA SER A 135 -1.89 10.42 -12.20
C SER A 135 -0.62 10.83 -12.95
N ASP A 136 -0.69 10.91 -14.28
CA ASP A 136 0.42 11.39 -15.10
C ASP A 136 0.80 12.85 -14.74
N ASP A 137 -0.20 13.68 -14.43
CA ASP A 137 0.01 15.06 -13.97
C ASP A 137 0.80 15.11 -12.65
N THR A 138 0.45 14.24 -11.70
CA THR A 138 1.17 14.12 -10.42
C THR A 138 2.61 13.67 -10.64
N LEU A 139 2.84 12.70 -11.54
CA LEU A 139 4.19 12.23 -11.86
C LEU A 139 5.06 13.35 -12.45
N GLU A 140 4.49 14.21 -13.29
CA GLU A 140 5.17 15.38 -13.84
C GLU A 140 5.44 16.45 -12.74
N GLU A 141 4.54 16.62 -11.79
CA GLU A 141 4.76 17.50 -10.64
C GLU A 141 5.85 16.98 -9.70
N LEU A 142 5.90 15.67 -9.45
CA LEU A 142 7.00 15.04 -8.72
C LEU A 142 8.33 15.18 -9.46
N ARG A 143 8.32 15.12 -10.79
CA ARG A 143 9.51 15.45 -11.60
C ARG A 143 9.97 16.87 -11.37
N LEU A 144 9.06 17.84 -11.39
CA LEU A 144 9.39 19.25 -11.15
C LEU A 144 9.95 19.44 -9.75
N LEU A 145 9.32 18.81 -8.75
CA LEU A 145 9.73 18.85 -7.34
C LEU A 145 11.12 18.26 -7.11
N SER A 146 11.48 17.20 -7.84
CA SER A 146 12.81 16.57 -7.73
C SER A 146 13.98 17.46 -8.18
N ASN A 147 13.69 18.57 -8.88
CA ASN A 147 14.70 19.54 -9.31
C ASN A 147 14.90 20.69 -8.32
N VAL A 148 14.23 20.65 -7.16
CA VAL A 148 14.46 21.65 -6.12
C VAL A 148 15.83 21.35 -5.49
N ASP A 149 16.86 21.92 -6.11
CA ASP A 149 18.24 21.88 -5.63
C ASP A 149 18.47 23.09 -4.73
N THR A 150 18.87 22.86 -3.48
CA THR A 150 19.25 23.92 -2.56
C THR A 150 20.77 23.99 -2.48
N ALA A 151 21.37 25.09 -2.94
CA ALA A 151 22.81 25.34 -2.83
C ALA A 151 23.72 24.20 -3.37
N GLY A 152 23.26 23.47 -4.38
CA GLY A 152 24.01 22.37 -5.00
C GLY A 152 23.88 21.00 -4.30
N GLU A 153 23.11 20.91 -3.21
CA GLU A 153 22.82 19.66 -2.52
C GLU A 153 21.36 19.23 -2.72
N ARG A 154 21.15 17.97 -3.11
CA ARG A 154 19.81 17.36 -3.22
C ARG A 154 19.31 16.93 -1.85
N ARG A 155 18.54 17.81 -1.21
CA ARG A 155 18.01 17.59 0.14
C ARG A 155 16.63 16.94 0.17
N LEU A 156 15.94 16.90 -0.96
CA LEU A 156 14.68 16.20 -1.13
C LEU A 156 14.90 14.86 -1.84
N GLN A 157 14.39 13.79 -1.22
CA GLN A 157 14.43 12.43 -1.74
C GLN A 157 13.00 11.95 -2.00
N ILE A 158 12.73 11.45 -3.20
CA ILE A 158 11.42 10.92 -3.60
C ILE A 158 11.57 9.42 -3.85
N LEU A 159 10.81 8.64 -3.11
CA LEU A 159 10.82 7.18 -3.20
C LEU A 159 9.47 6.71 -3.69
N LEU A 160 9.43 6.07 -4.85
CA LEU A 160 8.22 5.51 -5.45
C LEU A 160 8.21 4.00 -5.25
N VAL A 161 7.18 3.50 -4.58
CA VAL A 161 6.98 2.08 -4.34
C VAL A 161 5.70 1.67 -5.04
N GLY A 162 5.77 0.67 -5.91
CA GLY A 162 4.61 0.32 -6.74
C GLY A 162 4.67 -1.06 -7.36
N GLN A 163 3.68 -1.33 -8.19
CA GLN A 163 3.55 -2.57 -8.97
C GLN A 163 4.27 -2.44 -10.33
N PRO A 164 4.51 -3.55 -11.07
CA PRO A 164 5.23 -3.50 -12.36
C PRO A 164 4.65 -2.53 -13.39
N GLU A 165 3.35 -2.25 -13.32
CA GLU A 165 2.65 -1.26 -14.15
C GLU A 165 3.26 0.15 -14.02
N LEU A 166 3.83 0.49 -12.86
CA LEU A 166 4.60 1.73 -12.69
C LEU A 166 5.82 1.75 -13.62
N GLY A 167 6.53 0.63 -13.74
CA GLY A 167 7.69 0.50 -14.62
C GLY A 167 7.31 0.61 -16.09
N GLU A 168 6.19 0.00 -16.49
CA GLU A 168 5.64 0.14 -17.84
C GLU A 168 5.30 1.60 -18.16
N ARG A 169 4.63 2.30 -17.22
CA ARG A 169 4.29 3.72 -17.35
C ARG A 169 5.54 4.61 -17.44
N LEU A 170 6.53 4.39 -16.57
CA LEU A 170 7.79 5.14 -16.58
C LEU A 170 8.60 4.93 -17.86
N SER A 171 8.40 3.81 -18.56
CA SER A 171 9.05 3.51 -19.84
C SER A 171 8.40 4.24 -21.03
N GLN A 172 7.21 4.81 -20.86
CA GLN A 172 6.52 5.52 -21.92
C GLN A 172 7.21 6.84 -22.28
N PRO A 173 7.12 7.30 -23.55
CA PRO A 173 7.76 8.55 -23.98
C PRO A 173 7.38 9.79 -23.15
N ARG A 174 6.15 9.84 -22.63
CA ARG A 174 5.64 10.93 -21.79
C ARG A 174 6.35 11.01 -20.43
N ALA A 175 6.77 9.89 -19.87
CA ALA A 175 7.46 9.81 -18.59
C ALA A 175 8.99 9.84 -18.73
N ARG A 176 9.54 10.01 -19.94
CA ARG A 176 10.99 9.98 -20.22
C ARG A 176 11.77 10.94 -19.30
N SER A 177 11.22 12.12 -19.07
CA SER A 177 11.83 13.19 -18.27
C SER A 177 11.95 12.79 -16.79
N LEU A 178 10.91 12.17 -16.21
CA LEU A 178 10.93 11.59 -14.86
C LEU A 178 11.82 10.34 -14.81
N ASN A 179 11.74 9.47 -15.82
CA ASN A 179 12.51 8.25 -15.90
C ASN A 179 14.03 8.50 -15.93
N GLY A 180 14.46 9.58 -16.59
CA GLY A 180 15.85 10.03 -16.59
C GLY A 180 16.35 10.59 -15.24
N ARG A 181 15.45 10.85 -14.28
CA ARG A 181 15.79 11.33 -12.93
C ARG A 181 15.94 10.22 -11.90
N ILE A 182 15.47 9.00 -12.21
CA ILE A 182 15.57 7.87 -11.29
C ILE A 182 17.00 7.32 -11.34
N GLY A 183 17.77 7.49 -10.27
CA GLY A 183 19.11 6.94 -10.13
C GLY A 183 19.16 5.52 -9.56
N ALA A 184 18.10 5.10 -8.84
CA ALA A 184 18.00 3.78 -8.24
C ALA A 184 16.73 3.04 -8.63
N ARG A 185 16.85 1.77 -9.03
CA ARG A 185 15.70 0.88 -9.23
C ARG A 185 15.99 -0.52 -8.68
N ALA A 186 15.00 -1.13 -8.05
CA ALA A 186 15.00 -2.58 -7.83
C ALA A 186 13.60 -3.16 -8.02
N VAL A 187 13.56 -4.47 -8.26
CA VAL A 187 12.34 -5.26 -8.37
C VAL A 187 12.35 -6.32 -7.28
N LEU A 188 11.35 -6.29 -6.42
CA LEU A 188 11.10 -7.30 -5.40
C LEU A 188 10.33 -8.46 -6.03
N ASN A 189 11.06 -9.52 -6.33
CA ASN A 189 10.52 -10.72 -6.95
C ASN A 189 9.80 -11.63 -5.93
N PRO A 190 8.90 -12.51 -6.39
CA PRO A 190 8.39 -13.60 -5.56
C PRO A 190 9.53 -14.48 -5.01
N LEU A 191 9.32 -15.06 -3.83
CA LEU A 191 10.28 -15.94 -3.19
C LEU A 191 10.44 -17.24 -3.98
N ASP A 192 11.68 -17.70 -4.14
CA ASP A 192 11.92 -19.04 -4.66
C ASP A 192 11.48 -20.13 -3.65
N SER A 193 11.54 -21.41 -4.04
CA SER A 193 11.08 -22.51 -3.19
C SER A 193 11.84 -22.64 -1.86
N ALA A 194 13.15 -22.38 -1.85
CA ALA A 194 13.96 -22.45 -0.64
C ALA A 194 13.66 -21.25 0.28
N GLN A 195 13.55 -20.06 -0.31
CA GLN A 195 13.20 -18.84 0.40
C GLN A 195 11.78 -18.88 0.95
N ALA A 196 10.82 -19.44 0.23
CA ALA A 196 9.44 -19.59 0.66
C ALA A 196 9.33 -20.54 1.86
N ARG A 197 10.15 -21.60 1.90
CA ARG A 197 10.26 -22.49 3.06
C ARG A 197 10.88 -21.77 4.26
N ALA A 198 12.01 -21.10 4.07
CA ALA A 198 12.67 -20.32 5.12
C ALA A 198 11.78 -19.19 5.66
N TYR A 199 10.95 -18.59 4.80
CA TYR A 199 9.92 -17.63 5.19
C TYR A 199 8.90 -18.23 6.15
N VAL A 200 8.34 -19.41 5.83
CA VAL A 200 7.40 -20.11 6.72
C VAL A 200 8.04 -20.47 8.05
N GLU A 201 9.26 -21.01 8.02
CA GLU A 201 10.04 -21.35 9.22
C GLU A 201 10.27 -20.12 10.11
N HIS A 202 10.69 -18.99 9.53
CA HIS A 202 10.86 -17.73 10.22
C HIS A 202 9.55 -17.24 10.87
N ARG A 203 8.44 -17.28 10.13
CA ARG A 203 7.13 -16.82 10.65
C ARG A 203 6.63 -17.66 11.83
N VAL A 204 6.88 -18.97 11.79
CA VAL A 204 6.54 -19.89 12.87
C VAL A 204 7.47 -19.72 14.08
N SER A 205 8.77 -19.53 13.85
CA SER A 205 9.75 -19.36 14.93
C SER A 205 9.54 -18.08 15.73
N LEU A 206 9.09 -16.99 15.09
CA LEU A 206 8.66 -15.76 15.77
C LEU A 206 7.52 -15.97 16.79
N LYS A 207 6.79 -17.08 16.68
CA LYS A 207 5.73 -17.48 17.61
C LYS A 207 6.13 -18.67 18.50
N GLY A 208 7.43 -18.94 18.58
CA GLY A 208 8.02 -19.96 19.45
C GLY A 208 7.84 -21.40 18.96
N GLY A 209 7.43 -21.60 17.70
CA GLY A 209 7.22 -22.94 17.14
C GLY A 209 8.29 -23.40 16.17
N ASN A 210 8.09 -24.62 15.66
CA ASN A 210 8.85 -25.19 14.56
C ASN A 210 7.89 -25.52 13.40
N ALA A 211 8.20 -25.09 12.18
CA ALA A 211 7.35 -25.39 11.02
C ALA A 211 7.22 -26.91 10.76
N GLU A 212 8.28 -27.68 11.03
CA GLU A 212 8.28 -29.13 10.85
C GLU A 212 7.37 -29.84 11.85
N SER A 213 7.12 -29.27 13.02
CA SER A 213 6.15 -29.84 13.98
C SER A 213 4.70 -29.50 13.63
N ILE A 214 4.47 -28.55 12.71
CA ILE A 214 3.13 -28.07 12.33
C ILE A 214 2.71 -28.63 10.98
N PHE A 215 3.62 -28.69 10.01
CA PHE A 215 3.32 -29.10 8.64
C PHE A 215 4.04 -30.40 8.31
N ASP A 216 3.34 -31.33 7.68
CA ASP A 216 3.99 -32.44 6.99
C ASP A 216 4.81 -31.90 5.81
N ALA A 217 5.97 -32.51 5.54
CA ALA A 217 6.86 -32.04 4.47
C ALA A 217 6.15 -31.97 3.10
N ARG A 218 5.32 -32.97 2.79
CA ARG A 218 4.52 -32.99 1.54
C ARG A 218 3.45 -31.89 1.52
N ALA A 219 2.82 -31.62 2.66
CA ALA A 219 1.80 -30.60 2.80
C ALA A 219 2.40 -29.20 2.60
N LEU A 220 3.53 -28.91 3.26
CA LEU A 220 4.23 -27.65 3.13
C LEU A 220 4.70 -27.42 1.69
N THR A 221 5.37 -28.40 1.07
CA THR A 221 5.78 -28.30 -0.33
C THR A 221 4.60 -28.03 -1.26
N TYR A 222 3.46 -28.69 -1.04
CA TYR A 222 2.25 -28.46 -1.83
C TYR A 222 1.72 -27.02 -1.67
N LEU A 223 1.62 -26.51 -0.45
CA LEU A 223 1.19 -25.13 -0.18
C LEU A 223 2.11 -24.09 -0.83
N LEU A 224 3.43 -24.29 -0.70
CA LEU A 224 4.43 -23.37 -1.25
C LEU A 224 4.39 -23.36 -2.78
N ALA A 225 4.28 -24.53 -3.43
CA ALA A 225 4.15 -24.62 -4.88
C ALA A 225 2.91 -23.88 -5.40
N HIS A 226 1.79 -23.94 -4.68
CA HIS A 226 0.55 -23.24 -5.06
C HIS A 226 0.53 -21.77 -4.61
N SER A 227 1.53 -21.29 -3.88
CA SER A 227 1.59 -19.89 -3.46
C SER A 227 2.16 -18.95 -4.53
N GLY A 228 2.86 -19.50 -5.55
CA GLY A 228 3.62 -18.71 -6.52
C GLY A 228 4.76 -17.91 -5.90
N GLY A 229 5.23 -18.28 -4.70
CA GLY A 229 6.30 -17.57 -3.99
C GLY A 229 5.86 -16.24 -3.36
N LEU A 230 4.58 -15.89 -3.39
CA LEU A 230 4.08 -14.62 -2.86
C LEU A 230 3.85 -14.72 -1.34
N PRO A 231 4.57 -13.96 -0.48
CA PRO A 231 4.39 -13.97 0.97
C PRO A 231 2.94 -13.84 1.43
N ARG A 232 2.15 -12.95 0.81
CA ARG A 232 0.73 -12.80 1.14
C ARG A 232 -0.05 -14.09 0.89
N ARG A 233 0.16 -14.75 -0.24
CA ARG A 233 -0.53 -16.00 -0.60
C ARG A 233 -0.05 -17.16 0.27
N ILE A 234 1.26 -17.24 0.57
CA ILE A 234 1.81 -18.20 1.54
C ILE A 234 1.09 -18.05 2.89
N ASN A 235 0.93 -16.82 3.39
CA ASN A 235 0.24 -16.57 4.66
C ASN A 235 -1.21 -17.07 4.63
N VAL A 236 -1.97 -16.76 3.58
CA VAL A 236 -3.36 -17.21 3.46
C VAL A 236 -3.44 -18.74 3.43
N LEU A 237 -2.65 -19.38 2.56
CA LEU A 237 -2.69 -20.82 2.37
C LEU A 237 -2.29 -21.57 3.65
N CYS A 238 -1.20 -21.14 4.31
CA CYS A 238 -0.76 -21.75 5.56
C CYS A 238 -1.77 -21.51 6.70
N HIS A 239 -2.32 -20.29 6.81
CA HIS A 239 -3.35 -19.99 7.79
C HIS A 239 -4.59 -20.87 7.63
N ASN A 240 -5.11 -20.98 6.40
CA ASN A 240 -6.29 -21.79 6.10
C ASN A 240 -6.02 -23.27 6.36
N ALA A 241 -4.86 -23.80 5.95
CA ALA A 241 -4.50 -25.19 6.18
C ALA A 241 -4.39 -25.51 7.69
N MET A 242 -3.80 -24.60 8.48
CA MET A 242 -3.77 -24.74 9.94
C MET A 242 -5.17 -24.70 10.55
N LEU A 243 -6.07 -23.86 10.04
CA LEU A 243 -7.43 -23.76 10.54
C LEU A 243 -8.25 -25.02 10.25
N LEU A 244 -8.11 -25.60 9.05
CA LEU A 244 -8.74 -26.86 8.66
C LEU A 244 -8.27 -28.02 9.55
N ALA A 245 -6.95 -28.19 9.68
CA ALA A 245 -6.37 -29.20 10.54
C ALA A 245 -6.83 -29.07 12.00
N TYR A 246 -6.91 -27.84 12.52
CA TYR A 246 -7.47 -27.57 13.85
C TYR A 246 -8.95 -27.94 13.96
N GLY A 247 -9.77 -27.58 12.97
CA GLY A 247 -11.21 -27.89 12.94
C GLY A 247 -11.51 -29.40 12.98
N GLU A 248 -10.59 -30.21 12.44
CA GLU A 248 -10.68 -31.67 12.42
C GLU A 248 -9.89 -32.35 13.55
N GLY A 249 -9.30 -31.58 14.46
CA GLY A 249 -8.51 -32.10 15.59
C GLY A 249 -7.19 -32.76 15.18
N ARG A 250 -6.68 -32.51 13.97
CA ARG A 250 -5.42 -33.10 13.49
C ARG A 250 -4.23 -32.39 14.13
N PRO A 251 -3.21 -33.12 14.63
CA PRO A 251 -2.07 -32.51 15.31
C PRO A 251 -1.14 -31.74 14.37
N ARG A 252 -1.18 -32.07 13.06
CA ARG A 252 -0.37 -31.47 12.00
C ARG A 252 -1.22 -31.21 10.76
N VAL A 253 -0.76 -30.26 9.95
CA VAL A 253 -1.28 -30.01 8.62
C VAL A 253 -0.73 -31.07 7.68
N ASP A 254 -1.60 -31.99 7.28
CA ASP A 254 -1.31 -33.04 6.30
C ASP A 254 -1.62 -32.57 4.87
N ILE A 255 -1.38 -33.46 3.90
CA ILE A 255 -1.62 -33.17 2.48
C ILE A 255 -3.11 -32.96 2.15
N ALA A 256 -4.03 -33.57 2.90
CA ALA A 256 -5.46 -33.42 2.64
C ALA A 256 -5.93 -32.02 3.05
N ALA A 257 -5.56 -31.57 4.26
CA ALA A 257 -5.84 -30.20 4.72
C ALA A 257 -5.17 -29.14 3.81
N ALA A 258 -3.96 -29.42 3.32
CA ALA A 258 -3.27 -28.53 2.37
C ALA A 258 -4.00 -28.40 1.03
N LYS A 259 -4.47 -29.52 0.46
CA LYS A 259 -5.27 -29.52 -0.79
C LYS A 259 -6.57 -28.76 -0.62
N GLU A 260 -7.28 -29.01 0.48
CA GLU A 260 -8.53 -28.32 0.77
C GLU A 260 -8.31 -26.81 0.96
N ALA A 261 -7.23 -26.39 1.62
CA ALA A 261 -6.89 -24.98 1.76
C ALA A 261 -6.65 -24.29 0.40
N VAL A 262 -5.97 -24.96 -0.53
CA VAL A 262 -5.74 -24.45 -1.89
C VAL A 262 -7.05 -24.35 -2.67
N VAL A 263 -7.87 -25.40 -2.64
CA VAL A 263 -9.18 -25.40 -3.30
C VAL A 263 -10.09 -24.31 -2.75
N ALA A 264 -10.12 -24.12 -1.42
CA ALA A 264 -10.89 -23.07 -0.79
C ALA A 264 -10.42 -21.67 -1.21
N TYR A 265 -9.10 -21.46 -1.30
CA TYR A 265 -8.51 -20.22 -1.81
C TYR A 265 -8.93 -19.97 -3.26
N GLU A 266 -8.74 -20.95 -4.14
CA GLU A 266 -9.04 -20.81 -5.58
C GLU A 266 -10.53 -20.61 -5.83
N ASN A 267 -11.40 -21.35 -5.14
CA ASN A 267 -12.86 -21.20 -5.28
C ASN A 267 -13.35 -19.82 -4.84
N PHE A 268 -12.74 -19.22 -3.82
CA PHE A 268 -13.06 -17.84 -3.41
C PHE A 268 -12.77 -16.85 -4.54
N PHE A 269 -11.62 -16.97 -5.22
CA PHE A 269 -11.29 -16.11 -6.36
C PHE A 269 -12.13 -16.45 -7.59
N ALA A 270 -12.36 -17.73 -7.89
CA ALA A 270 -13.20 -18.15 -9.01
C ALA A 270 -14.65 -17.67 -8.85
N ALA A 271 -15.20 -17.65 -7.63
CA ALA A 271 -16.52 -17.07 -7.36
C ALA A 271 -16.53 -15.54 -7.54
N SER A 272 -15.41 -14.87 -7.28
CA SER A 272 -15.24 -13.42 -7.46
C SER A 272 -15.03 -13.02 -8.93
N SER A 273 -14.52 -13.92 -9.76
CA SER A 273 -14.26 -13.71 -11.19
C SER A 273 -15.41 -14.15 -12.11
N ARG A 274 -16.48 -14.74 -11.57
CA ARG A 274 -17.68 -15.02 -12.36
C ARG A 274 -18.44 -13.70 -12.56
N PRO A 275 -18.64 -13.22 -13.80
CA PRO A 275 -19.62 -12.16 -14.03
C PRO A 275 -20.98 -12.65 -13.51
N PRO A 276 -21.86 -11.76 -13.02
CA PRO A 276 -23.21 -12.12 -12.61
C PRO A 276 -24.03 -12.51 -13.84
N ALA A 277 -23.78 -13.70 -14.38
CA ALA A 277 -24.51 -14.29 -15.47
C ALA A 277 -25.32 -15.46 -14.91
N GLU A 278 -26.63 -15.44 -15.24
CA GLU A 278 -27.66 -16.47 -14.98
C GLU A 278 -28.75 -16.16 -13.95
N LYS A 279 -29.30 -14.93 -13.98
CA LYS A 279 -30.72 -14.73 -13.61
C LYS A 279 -31.61 -14.21 -14.75
N TRP A 280 -31.07 -13.94 -15.93
CA TRP A 280 -31.83 -13.39 -17.06
C TRP A 280 -32.26 -14.43 -18.10
N ARG A 281 -31.77 -15.69 -17.99
CA ARG A 281 -32.21 -16.79 -18.85
C ARG A 281 -33.59 -17.35 -18.45
N SER A 282 -34.05 -17.13 -17.22
CA SER A 282 -35.41 -17.48 -16.78
C SER A 282 -36.45 -16.37 -17.04
N ALA A 283 -36.03 -15.13 -17.32
CA ALA A 283 -36.94 -14.07 -17.76
C ALA A 283 -37.23 -14.13 -19.27
N ALA A 284 -36.27 -14.54 -20.09
CA ALA A 284 -36.44 -14.66 -21.55
C ALA A 284 -37.34 -15.82 -21.99
N LEU A 285 -37.56 -16.83 -21.13
CA LEU A 285 -38.46 -17.96 -21.40
C LEU A 285 -39.93 -17.68 -21.02
N VAL A 286 -40.22 -16.58 -20.32
CA VAL A 286 -41.60 -16.14 -20.02
C VAL A 286 -42.14 -15.17 -21.07
N SER A 287 -41.28 -14.49 -21.84
CA SER A 287 -41.69 -13.61 -22.94
C SER A 287 -42.01 -14.32 -24.26
N LEU A 288 -41.69 -15.62 -24.40
CA LEU A 288 -41.98 -16.41 -25.61
C LEU A 288 -43.29 -17.21 -25.53
N ARG A 289 -44.29 -16.70 -24.79
CA ARG A 289 -45.68 -17.20 -24.80
C ARG A 289 -46.73 -16.17 -25.20
N PHE A 290 -46.32 -14.94 -25.54
CA PHE A 290 -47.25 -13.88 -26.00
C PHE A 290 -46.94 -13.28 -27.38
N ALA A 291 -45.88 -13.74 -28.07
CA ALA A 291 -45.52 -13.24 -29.42
C ALA A 291 -46.13 -14.04 -30.59
N GLY A 292 -47.01 -15.00 -30.31
CA GLY A 292 -47.72 -15.81 -31.32
C GLY A 292 -48.82 -15.08 -32.11
N PRO A 293 -49.64 -14.20 -31.51
CA PRO A 293 -50.77 -13.61 -32.26
C PRO A 293 -50.47 -12.30 -33.01
N LEU A 294 -49.31 -11.65 -32.79
CA LEU A 294 -49.03 -10.32 -33.36
C LEU A 294 -48.29 -10.35 -34.71
N ILE A 295 -47.61 -11.46 -35.05
CA ILE A 295 -46.92 -11.60 -36.34
C ILE A 295 -47.91 -12.01 -37.46
N GLY A 296 -49.04 -12.63 -37.13
CA GLY A 296 -50.10 -12.98 -38.09
C GLY A 296 -50.90 -11.79 -38.64
N LEU A 297 -51.04 -10.71 -37.86
CA LEU A 297 -51.83 -9.53 -38.25
C LEU A 297 -51.04 -8.53 -39.12
N ALA A 298 -49.71 -8.47 -38.97
CA ALA A 298 -48.84 -7.61 -39.78
C ALA A 298 -48.64 -8.16 -41.21
N ALA A 299 -48.62 -9.48 -41.39
CA ALA A 299 -48.46 -10.11 -42.70
C ALA A 299 -49.68 -9.91 -43.63
N LEU A 300 -50.90 -9.78 -43.06
CA LEU A 300 -52.11 -9.51 -43.83
C LEU A 300 -52.21 -8.05 -44.28
N GLY A 301 -51.68 -7.10 -43.49
CA GLY A 301 -51.65 -5.67 -43.84
C GLY A 301 -50.70 -5.33 -44.99
N VAL A 302 -49.55 -5.99 -45.08
CA VAL A 302 -48.55 -5.76 -46.16
C VAL A 302 -49.02 -6.37 -47.50
N ALA A 303 -49.76 -7.48 -47.47
CA ALA A 303 -50.33 -8.08 -48.68
C ALA A 303 -51.47 -7.22 -49.29
N LEU A 304 -52.27 -6.53 -48.47
CA LEU A 304 -53.31 -5.61 -48.98
C LEU A 304 -52.74 -4.24 -49.41
N GLY A 305 -51.66 -3.75 -48.77
CA GLY A 305 -51.03 -2.48 -49.13
C GLY A 305 -50.26 -2.50 -50.46
N THR A 306 -49.70 -3.65 -50.85
CA THR A 306 -48.91 -3.79 -52.09
C THR A 306 -49.77 -3.87 -53.36
N VAL A 307 -51.07 -4.15 -53.23
CA VAL A 307 -52.03 -4.09 -54.34
C VAL A 307 -52.50 -2.64 -54.60
N TYR A 308 -52.47 -1.77 -53.58
CA TYR A 308 -52.99 -0.40 -53.69
C TYR A 308 -51.97 0.61 -54.25
N VAL A 309 -50.67 0.38 -54.06
CA VAL A 309 -49.60 1.32 -54.49
C VAL A 309 -49.06 1.03 -55.90
N ARG A 310 -49.55 -0.04 -56.56
CA ARG A 310 -49.09 -0.43 -57.91
C ARG A 310 -49.91 0.18 -59.06
N SER A 311 -50.88 1.05 -58.76
CA SER A 311 -51.70 1.75 -59.77
C SER A 311 -51.45 3.26 -59.86
N SER A 312 -50.43 3.78 -59.18
CA SER A 312 -50.03 5.18 -59.28
C SER A 312 -48.53 5.28 -59.03
N ASP A 313 -47.68 5.91 -59.81
CA ASP A 313 -47.76 6.58 -61.09
C ASP A 313 -46.32 7.12 -61.28
N TYR A 314 -45.88 7.31 -62.53
CA TYR A 314 -44.61 7.96 -62.93
C TYR A 314 -43.28 7.23 -62.62
N GLY A 315 -42.30 7.10 -63.52
CA GLY A 315 -42.06 7.81 -64.78
C GLY A 315 -40.63 8.38 -64.79
N SER A 316 -39.75 7.78 -65.60
CA SER A 316 -38.48 8.31 -66.17
C SER A 316 -37.26 8.52 -65.23
N ALA A 317 -36.17 7.76 -65.40
CA ALA A 317 -34.97 8.03 -66.22
C ALA A 317 -33.92 8.89 -65.46
N SER A 318 -32.59 8.70 -65.46
CA SER A 318 -31.63 8.13 -66.43
C SER A 318 -30.30 7.74 -65.73
N THR A 319 -29.44 7.06 -66.48
CA THR A 319 -28.18 6.33 -66.21
C THR A 319 -26.88 7.21 -66.31
N PRO A 320 -25.64 6.70 -66.54
CA PRO A 320 -24.67 6.15 -65.57
C PRO A 320 -23.19 6.57 -65.85
N ALA A 321 -22.21 5.74 -65.44
CA ALA A 321 -20.84 5.48 -65.99
C ALA A 321 -19.62 6.07 -65.23
N VAL A 322 -18.38 5.53 -65.21
CA VAL A 322 -17.70 4.20 -65.28
C VAL A 322 -16.16 4.46 -65.25
N SER A 323 -15.37 3.51 -64.73
CA SER A 323 -13.93 3.18 -64.97
C SER A 323 -12.74 4.16 -64.81
N SER A 324 -11.84 3.78 -63.89
CA SER A 324 -10.48 3.20 -64.12
C SER A 324 -9.62 3.66 -65.31
N ALA A 325 -8.40 4.16 -65.04
CA ALA A 325 -7.11 3.50 -65.35
C ALA A 325 -5.88 4.42 -65.09
N ALA A 326 -4.71 3.80 -65.03
CA ALA A 326 -3.42 4.25 -64.49
C ALA A 326 -2.56 5.22 -65.35
N SER A 327 -1.47 5.71 -64.71
CA SER A 327 -0.09 5.99 -65.19
C SER A 327 0.37 7.43 -64.92
N ASP A 328 1.44 7.62 -64.14
CA ASP A 328 2.71 8.24 -64.59
C ASP A 328 3.65 8.64 -63.43
N GLN A 329 4.94 8.39 -63.65
CA GLN A 329 6.11 8.94 -62.92
C GLN A 329 6.54 10.26 -63.60
N PRO A 330 7.32 11.20 -62.99
CA PRO A 330 8.78 11.00 -62.84
C PRO A 330 9.59 11.82 -61.78
N ARG A 331 10.80 11.30 -61.50
CA ARG A 331 12.14 11.95 -61.31
C ARG A 331 12.58 12.75 -60.05
N SER A 332 13.90 12.58 -59.79
CA SER A 332 14.91 13.39 -59.05
C SER A 332 14.96 13.29 -57.52
N LEU A 333 16.10 13.24 -56.81
CA LEU A 333 17.55 13.32 -57.08
C LEU A 333 18.30 12.75 -55.86
N ALA A 334 19.49 12.17 -56.08
CA ALA A 334 20.39 11.60 -55.07
C ALA A 334 21.32 12.66 -54.42
N VAL A 335 21.69 12.51 -53.14
CA VAL A 335 22.98 12.93 -52.55
C VAL A 335 23.36 12.04 -51.35
N ALA A 336 24.66 11.78 -51.22
CA ALA A 336 25.39 10.84 -50.38
C ALA A 336 25.60 11.23 -48.90
N ALA A 337 26.05 10.24 -48.11
CA ALA A 337 26.67 10.35 -46.77
C ALA A 337 28.22 10.28 -46.87
N PRO A 338 28.98 10.20 -45.75
CA PRO A 338 29.33 11.19 -44.72
C PRO A 338 30.86 11.51 -44.76
N PRO A 339 31.50 12.17 -43.77
CA PRO A 339 32.11 11.40 -42.65
C PRO A 339 32.32 12.14 -41.29
N GLU A 340 32.58 11.33 -40.25
CA GLU A 340 33.32 11.60 -38.99
C GLU A 340 34.79 12.01 -39.30
N PRO A 341 35.59 12.64 -38.38
CA PRO A 341 36.21 11.89 -37.26
C PRO A 341 36.70 12.68 -36.00
N ALA A 342 36.91 11.89 -34.93
CA ALA A 342 38.06 11.84 -33.98
C ALA A 342 38.33 12.92 -32.89
N ASP A 343 38.47 12.37 -31.66
CA ASP A 343 39.23 12.85 -30.48
C ASP A 343 40.74 13.08 -30.75
N PRO A 344 41.45 13.76 -29.82
CA PRO A 344 42.41 12.99 -29.02
C PRO A 344 42.53 13.37 -27.52
N SER A 345 42.93 12.34 -26.79
CA SER A 345 43.45 12.15 -25.42
C SER A 345 44.47 13.15 -24.86
N LEU A 346 44.61 13.22 -23.52
CA LEU A 346 45.90 13.26 -22.79
C LEU A 346 45.78 12.83 -21.30
N ASP A 347 46.91 12.36 -20.77
CA ASP A 347 47.17 11.46 -19.64
C ASP A 347 47.10 11.99 -18.18
N SER A 348 46.86 11.00 -17.29
CA SER A 348 47.14 10.72 -15.84
C SER A 348 48.24 11.48 -15.02
N PRO A 349 48.60 11.12 -13.74
CA PRO A 349 47.93 10.47 -12.57
C PRO A 349 48.18 11.21 -11.20
N THR A 350 47.70 10.67 -10.06
CA THR A 350 48.49 10.20 -8.87
C THR A 350 47.79 10.37 -7.49
N SER A 351 47.71 9.25 -6.73
CA SER A 351 47.84 9.06 -5.25
C SER A 351 46.85 9.65 -4.23
N GLY A 352 46.40 8.78 -3.30
CA GLY A 352 46.19 9.18 -1.89
C GLY A 352 45.13 8.42 -1.07
N THR A 353 45.44 7.23 -0.57
CA THR A 353 44.91 6.62 0.68
C THR A 353 46.05 5.73 1.21
N PRO A 354 46.17 5.36 2.50
CA PRO A 354 45.22 5.45 3.62
C PRO A 354 45.82 5.96 4.95
N VAL A 355 44.99 6.22 5.97
CA VAL A 355 45.45 6.19 7.37
C VAL A 355 44.43 5.47 8.26
N LEU A 356 44.89 4.37 8.84
CA LEU A 356 44.32 3.61 9.96
C LEU A 356 44.90 4.16 11.28
N PHE A 357 44.06 4.34 12.30
CA PHE A 357 44.35 4.26 13.75
C PHE A 357 42.99 3.92 14.39
N SER A 358 42.71 2.81 15.11
CA SER A 358 43.43 2.02 16.11
C SER A 358 44.02 2.84 17.25
N THR A 359 43.27 2.94 18.36
CA THR A 359 43.71 2.57 19.73
C THR A 359 42.62 2.89 20.77
N ALA A 360 42.09 1.85 21.39
CA ALA A 360 41.87 1.76 22.85
C ALA A 360 42.95 0.76 23.37
N PRO A 361 43.19 0.51 24.68
CA PRO A 361 42.34 0.74 25.87
C PRO A 361 43.13 1.18 27.14
N SER A 362 42.51 1.01 28.32
CA SER A 362 43.10 0.90 29.70
C SER A 362 42.55 1.97 30.67
N GLU A 363 41.51 1.66 31.46
CA GLU A 363 41.53 1.07 32.82
C GLU A 363 41.98 2.01 33.96
N ALA A 364 41.07 2.25 34.92
CA ALA A 364 41.16 1.86 36.34
C ALA A 364 40.53 2.88 37.33
N SER A 365 39.64 2.34 38.20
CA SER A 365 39.44 2.63 39.64
C SER A 365 39.22 4.08 40.15
N ALA A 366 38.46 4.39 41.20
CA ALA A 366 37.62 3.66 42.15
C ALA A 366 36.95 4.70 43.09
N VAL A 367 35.70 4.39 43.52
CA VAL A 367 35.13 4.53 44.89
C VAL A 367 35.10 5.90 45.61
N ALA A 368 33.88 6.37 45.93
CA ALA A 368 33.42 6.83 47.27
C ALA A 368 31.89 7.07 47.26
N LYS A 369 31.06 6.18 47.82
CA LYS A 369 30.41 6.23 49.16
C LYS A 369 29.69 7.54 49.53
N ASN A 370 28.35 7.48 49.61
CA ASN A 370 27.50 7.90 50.74
C ASN A 370 26.03 7.52 50.43
N ALA A 371 25.43 6.58 51.17
CA ALA A 371 24.80 6.72 52.49
C ALA A 371 23.37 7.30 52.39
N ALA A 372 22.39 6.43 52.64
CA ALA A 372 20.96 6.74 52.76
C ALA A 372 20.64 7.57 54.01
N PRO A 373 19.44 8.15 54.08
CA PRO A 373 18.64 7.88 55.26
C PRO A 373 17.18 7.51 54.99
N GLU A 374 16.63 6.92 56.04
CA GLU A 374 15.34 6.29 56.21
C GLU A 374 14.12 7.21 56.12
N ARG A 375 13.01 6.52 55.90
CA ARG A 375 11.62 6.96 55.83
C ARG A 375 11.18 7.79 57.04
N THR A 376 10.44 8.86 56.76
CA THR A 376 9.46 9.43 57.70
C THR A 376 8.10 9.46 57.00
N ALA A 377 7.09 8.86 57.63
CA ALA A 377 5.71 8.80 57.14
C ALA A 377 4.94 10.09 57.43
N ALA A 378 4.08 10.51 56.50
CA ALA A 378 3.09 11.58 56.64
C ALA A 378 1.82 11.22 55.82
N PRO A 379 0.67 11.89 56.01
CA PRO A 379 -0.57 11.31 56.53
C PRO A 379 -1.58 10.87 55.46
N LYS A 380 -2.55 10.04 55.90
CA LYS A 380 -3.70 9.54 55.12
C LYS A 380 -4.48 10.69 54.48
N GLN A 381 -4.37 10.83 53.16
CA GLN A 381 -5.28 11.63 52.34
C GLN A 381 -6.43 10.75 51.85
N SER A 382 -7.64 11.27 52.04
CA SER A 382 -8.92 10.75 51.59
C SER A 382 -8.89 10.38 50.10
N GLN A 383 -9.20 9.12 49.80
CA GLN A 383 -9.37 8.62 48.43
C GLN A 383 -10.48 9.42 47.70
N PRO A 384 -10.23 9.94 46.49
CA PRO A 384 -11.29 10.49 45.65
C PRO A 384 -12.28 9.38 45.25
N PRO A 385 -13.57 9.69 45.04
CA PRO A 385 -14.58 8.70 44.73
C PRO A 385 -14.22 7.94 43.45
N ALA A 386 -14.28 6.60 43.50
CA ALA A 386 -13.94 5.73 42.38
C ALA A 386 -14.77 6.09 41.13
N PRO A 387 -14.15 6.18 39.94
CA PRO A 387 -14.86 6.55 38.72
C PRO A 387 -15.92 5.51 38.38
N ARG A 388 -17.15 5.97 38.09
CA ARG A 388 -18.24 5.09 37.63
C ARG A 388 -17.85 4.50 36.29
N ARG A 389 -17.86 3.16 36.19
CA ARG A 389 -17.48 2.42 34.98
C ARG A 389 -18.67 1.67 34.37
N ILE A 390 -18.74 1.63 33.05
CA ILE A 390 -19.76 0.91 32.28
C ILE A 390 -19.08 0.00 31.27
N ARG A 391 -19.70 -1.16 31.01
CA ARG A 391 -19.26 -2.09 29.99
C ARG A 391 -20.06 -1.89 28.70
N VAL A 392 -19.37 -1.67 27.59
CA VAL A 392 -19.97 -1.48 26.25
C VAL A 392 -20.71 -2.75 25.84
N ARG A 393 -21.96 -2.62 25.40
CA ARG A 393 -22.77 -3.74 24.88
C ARG A 393 -22.74 -3.77 23.35
N HIS A 394 -23.21 -4.87 22.77
CA HIS A 394 -23.32 -4.97 21.33
C HIS A 394 -24.30 -3.92 20.79
N ARG A 395 -23.86 -3.12 19.82
CA ARG A 395 -24.58 -1.97 19.22
C ARG A 395 -24.65 -0.68 20.05
N ASP A 396 -23.90 -0.59 21.16
CA ASP A 396 -23.69 0.71 21.80
C ASP A 396 -22.78 1.60 20.92
N THR A 397 -23.06 2.91 20.89
CA THR A 397 -22.17 3.95 20.34
C THR A 397 -21.78 4.93 21.45
N LEU A 398 -20.66 5.65 21.30
CA LEU A 398 -20.25 6.63 22.32
C LEU A 398 -21.29 7.74 22.48
N SER A 399 -21.92 8.19 21.40
CA SER A 399 -23.01 9.18 21.45
C SER A 399 -24.22 8.66 22.23
N ALA A 400 -24.62 7.40 22.05
CA ALA A 400 -25.73 6.81 22.81
C ALA A 400 -25.37 6.62 24.30
N ILE A 401 -24.10 6.35 24.60
CA ILE A 401 -23.60 6.28 25.98
C ILE A 401 -23.55 7.68 26.60
N ALA A 402 -23.11 8.70 25.86
CA ALA A 402 -23.10 10.09 26.29
C ALA A 402 -24.52 10.61 26.54
N GLU A 403 -25.48 10.33 25.65
CA GLU A 403 -26.88 10.70 25.84
C GLU A 403 -27.47 10.06 27.10
N ARG A 404 -27.23 8.76 27.31
CA ARG A 404 -27.79 8.00 28.43
C ARG A 404 -27.22 8.42 29.80
N TYR A 405 -25.95 8.84 29.87
CA TYR A 405 -25.27 9.07 31.16
C TYR A 405 -24.81 10.50 31.40
N LEU A 406 -24.62 11.30 30.35
CA LEU A 406 -24.28 12.73 30.41
C LEU A 406 -25.46 13.63 30.02
N GLY A 407 -26.54 13.06 29.45
CA GLY A 407 -27.77 13.77 29.12
C GLY A 407 -27.78 14.46 27.75
N SER A 408 -26.69 14.34 26.98
CA SER A 408 -26.57 14.88 25.62
C SER A 408 -25.77 13.92 24.72
N PRO A 409 -26.24 13.62 23.49
CA PRO A 409 -25.50 12.79 22.53
C PRO A 409 -24.25 13.48 21.99
N TYR A 410 -24.08 14.79 22.21
CA TYR A 410 -22.95 15.59 21.73
C TYR A 410 -21.80 15.70 22.74
N ASP A 411 -21.97 15.23 23.97
CA ASP A 411 -20.92 15.27 25.02
C ASP A 411 -19.88 14.13 24.88
N VAL A 412 -19.67 13.62 23.67
CA VAL A 412 -18.72 12.54 23.38
C VAL A 412 -17.29 12.96 23.75
N ASP A 413 -16.93 14.23 23.53
CA ASP A 413 -15.60 14.75 23.85
C ASP A 413 -15.29 14.68 25.36
N ARG A 414 -16.28 14.92 26.23
CA ARG A 414 -16.11 14.80 27.69
C ARG A 414 -15.91 13.34 28.09
N LEU A 415 -16.56 12.43 27.36
CA LEU A 415 -16.47 11.00 27.59
C LEU A 415 -15.13 10.45 27.06
N MET A 416 -14.62 10.97 25.94
CA MET A 416 -13.28 10.67 25.43
C MET A 416 -12.18 11.23 26.34
N ALA A 417 -12.35 12.44 26.87
CA ALA A 417 -11.40 13.03 27.81
C ALA A 417 -11.25 12.21 29.11
N ALA A 418 -12.33 11.56 29.56
CA ALA A 418 -12.31 10.64 30.70
C ALA A 418 -11.75 9.25 30.37
N ASN A 419 -11.52 8.95 29.09
CA ASN A 419 -11.06 7.65 28.60
C ASN A 419 -9.94 7.80 27.57
N PRO A 420 -8.71 8.16 27.98
CA PRO A 420 -7.58 8.32 27.07
C PRO A 420 -7.24 7.05 26.26
N GLN A 421 -7.74 5.89 26.69
CA GLN A 421 -7.62 4.64 25.93
C GLN A 421 -8.47 4.60 24.65
N LEU A 422 -9.54 5.41 24.57
CA LEU A 422 -10.37 5.54 23.38
C LEU A 422 -9.72 6.55 22.43
N ARG A 423 -9.04 6.05 21.40
CA ARG A 423 -8.35 6.90 20.41
C ARG A 423 -9.28 7.45 19.33
N ASP A 424 -10.47 6.89 19.19
CA ASP A 424 -11.43 7.20 18.14
C ASP A 424 -12.85 7.10 18.72
N ALA A 425 -13.66 8.14 18.49
CA ALA A 425 -15.02 8.25 18.99
C ALA A 425 -15.95 7.17 18.41
N ASP A 426 -15.66 6.74 17.19
CA ASP A 426 -16.52 5.85 16.40
C ASP A 426 -16.15 4.37 16.56
N ARG A 427 -15.11 4.06 17.35
CA ARG A 427 -14.59 2.69 17.52
C ARG A 427 -14.59 2.26 18.98
N ILE A 428 -15.73 1.75 19.43
CA ILE A 428 -15.86 1.03 20.71
C ILE A 428 -16.26 -0.43 20.49
N TYR A 429 -15.71 -1.32 21.31
CA TYR A 429 -15.94 -2.75 21.17
C TYR A 429 -16.82 -3.31 22.31
N PRO A 430 -17.75 -4.23 22.01
CA PRO A 430 -18.53 -4.90 23.05
C PRO A 430 -17.62 -5.57 24.09
N GLY A 431 -17.83 -5.23 25.36
CA GLY A 431 -17.04 -5.73 26.48
C GLY A 431 -15.99 -4.75 27.00
N GLU A 432 -15.72 -3.65 26.28
CA GLU A 432 -14.80 -2.58 26.67
C GLU A 432 -15.33 -1.78 27.88
N ILE A 433 -14.43 -1.28 28.73
CA ILE A 433 -14.78 -0.53 29.94
C ILE A 433 -14.60 0.96 29.67
N ILE A 434 -15.69 1.72 29.84
CA ILE A 434 -15.73 3.17 29.71
C ILE A 434 -15.95 3.78 31.10
N TYR A 435 -15.10 4.74 31.46
CA TYR A 435 -15.17 5.54 32.68
C TYR A 435 -16.00 6.81 32.42
N LEU A 436 -16.99 7.07 33.26
CA LEU A 436 -17.76 8.30 33.16
C LEU A 436 -17.00 9.47 33.81
N PRO A 437 -16.96 10.66 33.19
CA PRO A 437 -16.43 11.85 33.83
C PRO A 437 -17.24 12.19 35.08
N ALA A 438 -16.60 12.76 36.10
CA ALA A 438 -17.31 13.24 37.29
C ALA A 438 -18.32 14.31 36.86
N THR A 439 -19.62 14.06 37.09
CA THR A 439 -20.69 15.03 36.87
C THR A 439 -20.39 16.29 37.68
N GLN A 440 -20.11 17.42 37.00
CA GLN A 440 -20.23 18.73 37.63
C GLN A 440 -21.70 18.91 37.97
N GLN A 441 -22.05 18.79 39.25
CA GLN A 441 -23.30 19.35 39.75
C GLN A 441 -23.24 20.85 39.46
N ALA A 442 -24.11 21.28 38.55
CA ALA A 442 -24.32 22.69 38.27
C ALA A 442 -24.75 23.40 39.56
N ASP A 443 -23.92 24.34 40.01
CA ASP A 443 -24.35 25.52 40.76
C ASP A 443 -25.37 26.28 39.91
N ALA A 444 -26.64 25.86 40.00
CA ALA A 444 -27.77 26.57 39.41
C ALA A 444 -29.10 26.10 40.00
N ARG A 445 -29.31 26.29 41.32
CA ARG A 445 -30.65 26.56 41.88
C ARG A 445 -30.54 27.46 43.12
N ARG A 446 -31.05 28.68 42.94
CA ARG A 446 -31.82 29.53 43.88
C ARG A 446 -31.47 29.51 45.37
#